data_AF-A0A973BSG9-F1
#
_entry.id   AF-A0A973BSG9-F1
#
_cell.length_a   1.000
_cell.length_b   1.000
_cell.length_c   1.000
_cell.angle_alpha   90.00
_cell.angle_beta   90.00
_cell.angle_gamma   90.00
#
_symmetry.space_group_name_H-M   'P 1'
#
loop_
_entity.id
_entity.type
_entity.pdbx_description
1 polymer ?
#
loop_
_entity_poly.entity_id
_entity_poly.type
_entity_poly.pdbx_seq_one_letter_code
_entity_poly.pdbx_strand_id
1 'polypeptide(L)' 'MSAAATTTRVNTGDVLEFEVGDDAMTVLVLLATDEALVLDPLNGETPFVIRLDEIAEFRKFDADDLVDAFSA' A
#
# COMPACT_ATOMS: atom_id res chain seq x y z
N MET A 1 -24.97 0.19 11.14
CA MET A 1 -24.63 0.74 9.81
C MET A 1 -23.48 -0.08 9.28
N SER A 2 -23.66 -0.82 8.19
CA SER A 2 -22.54 -1.56 7.56
C SER A 2 -21.82 -0.59 6.64
N ALA A 3 -20.54 -0.34 6.87
CA ALA A 3 -19.72 0.33 5.87
C ALA A 3 -19.67 -0.59 4.64
N ALA A 4 -19.96 -0.05 3.46
CA ALA A 4 -19.64 -0.73 2.22
C ALA A 4 -18.11 -0.86 2.20
N ALA A 5 -17.60 -2.08 2.10
CA ALA A 5 -16.18 -2.30 1.86
C ALA A 5 -15.89 -1.74 0.46
N THR A 6 -15.40 -0.51 0.40
CA THR A 6 -14.87 0.07 -0.83
C THR A 6 -13.68 -0.80 -1.21
N THR A 7 -13.83 -1.62 -2.25
CA THR A 7 -12.71 -2.40 -2.80
C THR A 7 -11.72 -1.42 -3.44
N THR A 8 -10.77 -0.93 -2.64
CA THR A 8 -9.72 -0.04 -3.10
C THR A 8 -8.79 -0.80 -4.03
N ARG A 9 -8.73 -0.38 -5.29
CA ARG A 9 -7.86 -1.00 -6.30
C ARG A 9 -6.42 -0.50 -6.12
N VAL A 10 -5.47 -1.42 -6.09
CA VAL A 10 -4.03 -1.14 -6.08
C VAL A 10 -3.50 -1.06 -7.51
N ASN A 11 -2.70 -0.05 -7.80
CA ASN A 11 -2.03 0.14 -9.08
C ASN A 11 -0.51 0.30 -8.89
N THR A 12 0.26 0.07 -9.95
CA THR A 12 1.68 0.44 -9.99
C THR A 12 1.86 1.92 -9.69
N GLY A 13 2.85 2.25 -8.85
CA GLY A 13 3.17 3.60 -8.41
C GLY A 13 2.44 4.02 -7.14
N ASP A 14 1.44 3.27 -6.67
CA ASP A 14 0.79 3.53 -5.39
C ASP A 14 1.79 3.38 -4.24
N VAL A 15 1.62 4.18 -3.19
CA VAL A 15 2.33 4.02 -1.93
C VAL A 15 1.35 3.47 -0.91
N LEU A 16 1.71 2.34 -0.29
CA LEU A 16 0.86 1.63 0.65
C LEU A 16 1.52 1.57 2.01
N GLU A 17 0.70 1.48 3.06
CA GLU A 17 1.11 1.15 4.41
C GLU A 17 0.32 -0.06 4.88
N PHE A 18 1.02 -1.02 5.48
CA PHE A 18 0.40 -2.20 6.09
C PHE A 18 1.13 -2.59 7.36
N GLU A 19 0.40 -3.28 8.25
CA GLU A 19 0.93 -3.76 9.52
C GLU A 19 1.70 -5.06 9.32
N VAL A 20 2.91 -5.12 9.87
CA VAL A 20 3.78 -6.29 9.90
C VAL A 20 4.14 -6.56 11.35
N GLY A 21 3.38 -7.46 11.99
CA GLY A 21 3.49 -7.68 13.43
C GLY A 21 2.93 -6.49 14.21
N ASP A 22 3.74 -5.86 15.05
CA ASP A 22 3.37 -4.68 15.83
C ASP A 22 3.83 -3.36 15.16
N ASP A 23 4.52 -3.44 14.01
CA ASP A 23 5.08 -2.30 13.29
C ASP A 23 4.30 -2.00 12.00
N ALA A 24 4.24 -0.72 11.61
CA ALA A 24 3.73 -0.30 10.31
C ALA A 24 4.86 -0.17 9.29
N MET A 25 4.63 -0.64 8.08
CA MET A 25 5.61 -0.63 6.99
C MET A 25 5.04 0.10 5.77
N THR A 26 5.75 1.12 5.30
CA THR A 26 5.42 1.83 4.06
C THR A 26 6.16 1.21 2.88
N VAL A 27 5.47 1.00 1.76
CA VAL A 27 6.04 0.46 0.53
C VAL A 27 5.65 1.27 -0.70
N LEU A 28 6.46 1.17 -1.75
CA LEU A 28 6.10 1.56 -3.11
C LEU A 28 5.70 0.34 -3.94
N VAL A 29 4.58 0.40 -4.64
CA VAL A 29 4.16 -0.64 -5.58
C VAL A 29 4.93 -0.48 -6.89
N LEU A 30 5.91 -1.35 -7.13
CA LEU A 30 6.68 -1.36 -8.37
C LEU A 30 5.90 -1.99 -9.53
N LEU A 31 5.12 -3.03 -9.26
CA LEU A 31 4.28 -3.70 -10.25
C LEU A 31 3.01 -4.25 -9.60
N ALA A 32 1.84 -3.91 -10.14
CA ALA A 32 0.57 -4.49 -9.76
C ALA A 32 0.03 -5.40 -10.88
N THR A 33 -0.36 -6.61 -10.50
CA THR A 33 -1.10 -7.55 -11.36
C THR A 33 -2.39 -7.95 -10.65
N ASP A 34 -3.26 -8.72 -11.33
CA ASP A 34 -4.51 -9.20 -10.74
C ASP A 34 -4.29 -10.23 -9.61
N GLU A 35 -3.09 -10.81 -9.47
CA GLU A 35 -2.80 -11.89 -8.51
C GLU A 35 -1.72 -11.49 -7.47
N ALA A 36 -0.76 -10.67 -7.86
CA ALA A 36 0.41 -10.35 -7.04
C ALA A 36 0.91 -8.91 -7.21
N LEU A 37 1.62 -8.44 -6.19
CA LEU A 37 2.30 -7.14 -6.16
C LEU A 37 3.80 -7.34 -5.99
N VAL A 38 4.59 -6.51 -6.68
CA VAL A 38 6.02 -6.32 -6.41
C VAL A 38 6.18 -5.02 -5.63
N LEU A 39 6.78 -5.10 -4.45
CA LEU A 39 6.79 -4.03 -3.47
C LEU A 39 8.22 -3.67 -3.08
N ASP A 40 8.53 -2.38 -3.03
CA ASP A 40 9.78 -1.84 -2.50
C ASP A 40 9.55 -1.32 -1.07
N PRO A 41 10.28 -1.84 -0.07
CA PRO A 41 10.14 -1.46 1.33
C PRO A 41 10.65 -0.05 1.69
N LEU A 42 11.21 0.71 0.76
CA LEU A 42 11.72 2.10 0.95
C LEU A 42 12.75 2.25 2.08
N ASN A 43 13.30 1.15 2.59
CA ASN A 43 14.26 1.10 3.69
C ASN A 43 15.65 0.65 3.22
N GLY A 44 15.85 0.49 1.91
CA GLY A 44 17.10 0.03 1.29
C GLY A 44 17.25 -1.49 1.20
N GLU A 45 16.27 -2.26 1.69
CA GLU A 45 16.21 -3.71 1.48
C GLU A 45 15.76 -4.06 0.06
N THR A 46 15.87 -5.34 -0.29
CA THR A 46 15.50 -5.82 -1.64
C THR A 46 13.97 -5.86 -1.78
N PRO A 47 13.42 -5.43 -2.95
CA PRO A 47 12.00 -5.59 -3.24
C PRO A 47 11.54 -7.05 -3.14
N PHE A 48 10.28 -7.24 -2.75
CA PHE A 48 9.67 -8.56 -2.55
C PHE A 48 8.33 -8.68 -3.26
N VAL A 49 7.84 -9.92 -3.37
CA VAL A 49 6.56 -10.25 -4.02
C VAL A 49 5.59 -10.75 -2.98
N ILE A 50 4.35 -10.27 -3.03
CA ILE A 50 3.24 -10.75 -2.20
C ILE A 50 2.02 -11.05 -3.06
N ARG A 51 1.23 -12.05 -2.67
CA ARG A 51 -0.06 -12.31 -3.32
C ARG A 51 -1.14 -11.41 -2.73
N LEU A 52 -2.08 -10.97 -3.56
CA LEU A 52 -3.16 -10.09 -3.11
C LEU A 52 -4.05 -10.73 -2.04
N ASP A 53 -4.20 -12.06 -2.05
CA ASP A 53 -4.97 -12.81 -1.05
C ASP A 53 -4.27 -12.97 0.30
N GLU A 54 -2.98 -12.63 0.39
CA GLU A 54 -2.19 -12.62 1.63
C GLU A 54 -2.21 -11.25 2.32
N ILE A 55 -2.68 -10.20 1.64
CA ILE A 55 -2.79 -8.86 2.21
C ILE A 55 -4.11 -8.79 3.00
N ALA A 56 -4.00 -8.76 4.33
CA ALA A 56 -5.17 -8.66 5.20
C ALA A 56 -5.84 -7.28 5.10
N GLU A 57 -5.09 -6.22 5.38
CA GLU A 57 -5.55 -4.83 5.30
C GLU A 57 -4.37 -3.93 4.89
N PHE A 58 -4.67 -2.85 4.18
CA PHE A 58 -3.69 -1.83 3.84
C PHE A 58 -4.35 -0.45 3.79
N ARG A 59 -3.53 0.58 4.02
CA ARG A 59 -3.86 1.98 3.73
C ARG A 59 -3.12 2.39 2.47
N LYS A 60 -3.83 3.05 1.54
CA LYS A 60 -3.21 3.73 0.41
C LYS A 60 -3.00 5.20 0.75
N PHE A 61 -1.83 5.75 0.42
CA PHE A 61 -1.60 7.19 0.47
C PHE A 61 -2.01 7.83 -0.86
N ASP A 62 -2.96 8.76 -0.81
CA ASP A 62 -3.30 9.60 -1.95
C ASP A 62 -2.45 10.87 -1.94
N ALA A 63 -1.97 11.29 -3.11
CA ALA A 63 -1.09 12.44 -3.24
C ALA A 63 -1.77 13.74 -2.76
N ASP A 64 -3.08 13.86 -2.99
CA ASP A 64 -3.87 15.01 -2.56
C ASP A 64 -3.88 15.16 -1.03
N ASP A 65 -3.97 14.05 -0.29
CA ASP A 65 -3.91 14.04 1.18
C ASP A 65 -2.55 14.55 1.70
N LEU A 66 -1.47 14.26 0.96
CA LEU A 66 -0.11 14.70 1.33
C LEU A 66 0.10 16.18 1.00
N VAL A 67 -0.44 16.68 -0.10
CA VAL A 67 -0.32 18.10 -0.47
C VAL A 67 -0.95 18.99 0.60
N ASP A 68 -2.11 18.60 1.12
CA ASP A 68 -2.77 19.33 2.21
C ASP A 68 -1.96 19.29 3.52
N ALA A 69 -1.33 18.15 3.83
CA ALA A 69 -0.52 17.99 5.02
C ALA A 69 0.78 18.82 5.03
N PHE A 70 1.39 19.03 3.86
CA PHE A 70 2.63 19.82 3.73
C PHE A 70 2.42 21.29 3.36
N SER A 71 1.18 21.71 3.11
CA SER A 71 0.81 23.10 2.78
C SER A 71 0.25 23.89 3.97
N ALA A 72 0.17 23.28 5.15
CA ALA A 72 -0.25 23.89 6.42
C ALA A 72 0.95 24.43 7.23
#